data_AF-W9AXH1-F1
#
_entry.id   AF-W9AXH1-F1
#
_cell.length_a   1.000
_cell.length_b   1.000
_cell.length_c   1.000
_cell.angle_alpha   90.00
_cell.angle_beta   90.00
_cell.angle_gamma   90.00
#
_symmetry.space_group_name_H-M   'P 1'
#
loop_
_entity.id
_entity.type
_entity.pdbx_description
1 polymer ?
#
loop_
_entity_poly.entity_id
_entity_poly.type
_entity_poly.pdbx_seq_one_letter_code
_entity_poly.pdbx_strand_id
1 'polypeptide(L)'
;MPGGQERSDRGNVPVLRSEWREPLRAQRDPLAEDHGRPRANRDDRQHLRKQTWLGRFVSTYGWRAYALPVLAILTVVVLYQTVTGTSAPKPANAEGPVQGPPTIEAPGTAIIGAPPKGLSQFDVNLPTGILPNGGPFTETGARTWHVVPGAAPKVGAGDTKTFRYTVEVEDGVDTASFGGDEGFARMVSETLANPKSWTHNTQFAFERVDSDAGGPPDFRVSLTSPMTVRDGCGYDIPLESSCYNPAFDGNQPRVFINEARWVRGAVPFQGDIGSYRQYLINHEVGHAIGYPKHEPCPENGALAPVMMQQTFSTDNDDAAKFDPESVKPDGRTCRFNPWPYPIA
;
A
#
# COMPACT_ATOMS: atom_id res chain seq x y z
N MET A 1 -17.36 10.84 74.88
CA MET A 1 -17.67 11.95 75.81
C MET A 1 -16.36 12.50 76.36
N PRO A 2 -16.15 13.82 76.44
CA PRO A 2 -16.65 14.86 75.54
C PRO A 2 -15.61 15.99 75.28
N GLY A 3 -16.01 16.97 74.45
CA GLY A 3 -15.45 18.33 74.39
C GLY A 3 -14.65 18.57 73.11
N GLY A 4 -14.92 19.56 72.27
CA GLY A 4 -15.85 20.69 72.33
C GLY A 4 -15.47 21.67 71.22
N GLN A 5 -16.46 22.40 70.73
CA GLN A 5 -16.46 23.53 69.77
C GLN A 5 -15.43 24.64 70.15
N GLU A 6 -15.02 25.64 69.35
CA GLU A 6 -15.63 26.41 68.25
C GLU A 6 -14.61 27.37 67.57
N ARG A 7 -14.83 27.70 66.28
CA ARG A 7 -14.68 28.99 65.53
C ARG A 7 -13.37 29.82 65.39
N SER A 8 -13.17 30.24 64.12
CA SER A 8 -12.72 31.56 63.58
C SER A 8 -11.21 31.88 63.65
N ASP A 9 -10.52 32.52 62.70
CA ASP A 9 -10.83 33.31 61.49
C ASP A 9 -9.60 33.33 60.54
N ARG A 10 -9.87 33.54 59.24
CA ARG A 10 -9.08 34.16 58.14
C ARG A 10 -7.55 34.03 58.02
N GLY A 11 -7.13 33.73 56.79
CA GLY A 11 -5.83 34.15 56.24
C GLY A 11 -5.57 33.65 54.81
N ASN A 12 -5.81 34.50 53.82
CA ASN A 12 -5.72 34.28 52.37
C ASN A 12 -4.42 33.64 51.84
N VAL A 13 -4.57 32.75 50.86
CA VAL A 13 -3.51 32.35 49.90
C VAL A 13 -3.95 32.82 48.50
N PRO A 14 -3.09 33.49 47.72
CA PRO A 14 -3.42 33.97 46.37
C PRO A 14 -3.38 32.85 45.33
N VAL A 15 -4.45 32.68 44.56
CA VAL A 15 -4.52 31.80 43.39
C VAL A 15 -4.22 32.61 42.14
N LEU A 16 -3.17 32.21 41.42
CA LEU A 16 -2.75 32.75 40.13
C LEU A 16 -3.77 32.43 39.03
N ARG A 17 -3.99 33.43 38.19
CA ARG A 17 -4.97 33.49 37.09
C ARG A 17 -4.67 32.48 36.00
N SER A 18 -5.73 31.89 35.43
CA SER A 18 -5.70 31.17 34.16
C SER A 18 -6.19 32.11 33.04
N GLU A 19 -5.36 32.33 32.02
CA GLU A 19 -5.54 33.36 30.97
C GLU A 19 -6.37 32.93 29.75
N TRP A 20 -7.16 31.85 29.80
CA TRP A 20 -7.72 31.28 28.56
C TRP A 20 -9.24 31.14 28.52
N ARG A 21 -10.00 31.95 29.28
CA ARG A 21 -11.46 32.02 29.16
C ARG A 21 -12.01 33.42 29.47
N GLU A 22 -11.97 34.31 28.50
CA GLU A 22 -12.84 35.49 28.48
C GLU A 22 -13.73 35.49 27.23
N PRO A 23 -15.05 35.72 27.37
CA PRO A 23 -15.96 35.90 26.23
C PRO A 23 -15.87 37.32 25.66
N LEU A 24 -15.87 37.41 24.32
CA LEU A 24 -15.86 38.65 23.54
C LEU A 24 -17.02 39.57 23.93
N ARG A 25 -16.72 40.78 24.44
CA ARG A 25 -17.67 41.90 24.52
C ARG A 25 -17.28 42.99 23.52
N ALA A 26 -18.22 43.37 22.68
CA ALA A 26 -18.11 44.55 21.83
C ALA A 26 -18.28 45.82 22.69
N GLN A 27 -17.24 46.66 22.75
CA GLN A 27 -17.29 47.96 23.39
C GLN A 27 -17.69 49.01 22.33
N ARG A 28 -18.82 49.67 22.57
CA ARG A 28 -19.34 50.78 21.78
C ARG A 28 -19.10 52.05 22.59
N ASP A 29 -18.29 52.96 22.08
CA ASP A 29 -17.99 54.24 22.75
C ASP A 29 -18.78 55.38 22.08
N PRO A 30 -19.67 56.08 22.80
CA PRO A 30 -20.39 57.23 22.27
C PRO A 30 -19.79 58.55 22.78
N LEU A 31 -19.79 59.55 21.89
CA LEU A 31 -19.62 61.00 22.13
C LEU A 31 -18.19 61.55 22.11
N ALA A 32 -17.78 62.02 20.93
CA ALA A 32 -17.10 63.29 20.78
C ALA A 32 -17.60 63.98 19.51
N GLU A 33 -18.50 64.95 19.68
CA GLU A 33 -19.03 65.85 18.66
C GLU A 33 -18.03 66.94 18.29
N ASP A 34 -18.04 67.27 16.99
CA ASP A 34 -17.66 68.52 16.29
C ASP A 34 -16.29 69.17 16.60
N HIS A 35 -15.56 69.70 15.62
CA HIS A 35 -15.78 71.04 15.08
C HIS A 35 -15.10 71.16 13.68
N GLY A 36 -15.78 71.77 12.71
CA GLY A 36 -15.14 72.75 11.81
C GLY A 36 -14.72 72.32 10.40
N ARG A 37 -15.63 72.56 9.44
CA ARG A 37 -15.54 72.39 7.98
C ARG A 37 -14.59 73.38 7.28
N PRO A 38 -13.77 72.98 6.28
CA PRO A 38 -13.26 73.89 5.26
C PRO A 38 -14.26 74.03 4.11
N ARG A 39 -14.59 75.27 3.73
CA ARG A 39 -15.39 75.60 2.55
C ARG A 39 -14.56 75.33 1.29
N ALA A 40 -14.98 74.35 0.48
CA ALA A 40 -14.47 74.19 -0.88
C ALA A 40 -15.30 75.05 -1.85
N ASN A 41 -14.57 75.82 -2.63
CA ASN A 41 -15.07 76.81 -3.58
C ASN A 41 -15.87 76.17 -4.72
N ARG A 42 -16.83 76.97 -5.17
CA ARG A 42 -17.61 76.82 -6.38
C ARG A 42 -16.74 77.33 -7.52
N ASP A 43 -16.28 76.45 -8.41
CA ASP A 43 -16.10 76.71 -9.84
C ASP A 43 -15.75 75.40 -10.57
N ASP A 44 -16.13 75.35 -11.85
CA ASP A 44 -15.88 74.30 -12.84
C ASP A 44 -16.74 73.02 -12.80
N ARG A 45 -17.98 73.24 -13.23
CA ARG A 45 -18.62 72.36 -14.22
C ARG A 45 -17.81 72.40 -15.53
N GLN A 46 -17.78 71.25 -16.23
CA GLN A 46 -17.25 70.99 -17.58
C GLN A 46 -15.76 70.63 -17.56
N HIS A 47 -15.36 69.35 -17.69
CA HIS A 47 -15.50 68.54 -18.89
C HIS A 47 -15.75 67.05 -18.59
N LEU A 48 -16.86 66.52 -19.11
CA LEU A 48 -17.16 65.09 -19.14
C LEU A 48 -16.28 64.37 -20.19
N ARG A 49 -15.51 63.37 -19.78
CA ARG A 49 -15.22 62.21 -20.65
C ARG A 49 -16.32 61.18 -20.41
N LYS A 50 -17.17 60.97 -21.42
CA LYS A 50 -18.25 59.98 -21.43
C LYS A 50 -17.66 58.59 -21.08
N GLN A 51 -17.97 58.06 -19.91
CA GLN A 51 -17.73 56.65 -19.62
C GLN A 51 -18.59 55.81 -20.57
N THR A 52 -17.93 55.04 -21.43
CA THR A 52 -18.56 54.09 -22.33
C THR A 52 -19.32 53.03 -21.54
N TRP A 53 -20.36 52.45 -22.15
CA TRP A 53 -21.22 51.42 -21.53
C TRP A 53 -20.41 50.26 -20.91
N LEU A 54 -19.30 49.88 -21.53
CA LEU A 54 -18.33 48.90 -21.01
C LEU A 54 -17.72 49.28 -19.64
N GLY A 55 -17.40 50.55 -19.41
CA GLY A 55 -16.86 51.01 -18.13
C GLY A 55 -17.89 50.93 -16.99
N ARG A 56 -19.17 51.14 -17.31
CA ARG A 56 -20.29 51.02 -16.35
C ARG A 56 -20.59 49.56 -16.00
N PHE A 57 -20.33 48.63 -16.93
CA PHE A 57 -20.56 47.20 -16.75
C PHE A 57 -19.46 46.54 -15.90
N VAL A 58 -18.19 46.91 -16.12
CA VAL A 58 -17.06 46.42 -15.31
C VAL A 58 -17.14 46.94 -13.87
N SER A 59 -17.64 48.16 -13.64
CA SER A 59 -17.80 48.71 -12.29
C SER A 59 -18.98 48.12 -11.50
N THR A 60 -19.99 47.56 -12.18
CA THR A 60 -21.18 46.97 -11.51
C THR A 60 -21.05 45.48 -11.24
N TYR A 61 -20.33 44.73 -12.07
CA TYR A 61 -20.23 43.26 -11.93
C TYR A 61 -18.82 42.73 -11.61
N GLY A 62 -17.81 43.61 -11.56
CA GLY A 62 -16.45 43.26 -11.12
C GLY A 62 -15.83 42.07 -11.87
N TRP A 63 -14.98 41.29 -11.20
CA TRP A 63 -14.30 40.10 -11.75
C TRP A 63 -15.24 39.05 -12.38
N ARG A 64 -16.54 39.08 -12.05
CA ARG A 64 -17.55 38.12 -12.54
C ARG A 64 -17.85 38.27 -14.03
N ALA A 65 -17.55 39.43 -14.63
CA ALA A 65 -17.64 39.65 -16.07
C ALA A 65 -16.66 38.75 -16.87
N TYR A 66 -15.56 38.32 -16.25
CA TYR A 66 -14.57 37.42 -16.86
C TYR A 66 -14.70 35.99 -16.35
N ALA A 67 -15.06 35.81 -15.07
CA ALA A 67 -15.15 34.48 -14.47
C ALA A 67 -16.23 33.60 -15.11
N LEU A 68 -17.42 34.14 -15.40
CA LEU A 68 -18.52 33.37 -15.99
C LEU A 68 -18.24 32.87 -17.42
N PRO A 69 -17.76 33.71 -18.37
CA PRO A 69 -17.42 33.21 -19.70
C PRO A 69 -16.23 32.24 -19.67
N VAL A 70 -15.23 32.44 -18.82
CA VAL A 70 -14.12 31.49 -18.66
C VAL A 70 -14.61 30.16 -18.10
N LEU A 71 -15.49 30.17 -17.09
CA LEU A 71 -16.06 28.94 -16.53
C LEU A 71 -16.89 28.20 -17.57
N ALA A 72 -17.67 28.91 -18.39
CA ALA A 72 -18.45 28.32 -19.48
C ALA A 72 -17.54 27.66 -20.53
N ILE A 73 -16.45 28.32 -20.93
CA ILE A 73 -15.47 27.76 -21.87
C ILE A 73 -14.81 26.51 -21.27
N LEU A 74 -14.38 26.56 -20.00
CA LEU A 74 -13.81 25.40 -19.32
C LEU A 74 -14.81 24.24 -19.23
N THR A 75 -16.07 24.53 -18.96
CA THR A 75 -17.13 23.50 -18.92
C THR A 75 -17.33 22.86 -20.28
N VAL A 76 -17.29 23.65 -21.37
CA VAL A 76 -17.36 23.14 -22.74
C VAL A 76 -16.12 22.30 -23.09
N VAL A 77 -14.92 22.69 -22.64
CA VAL A 77 -13.69 21.91 -22.85
C VAL A 77 -13.75 20.59 -22.09
N VAL A 78 -14.24 20.58 -20.85
CA VAL A 78 -14.44 19.35 -20.07
C VAL A 78 -15.47 18.46 -20.74
N LEU A 79 -16.61 19.01 -21.18
CA LEU A 79 -17.62 18.25 -21.92
C LEU A 79 -17.06 17.69 -23.23
N TYR A 80 -16.27 18.47 -23.96
CA TYR A 80 -15.58 18.01 -25.16
C TYR A 80 -14.63 16.87 -24.83
N GLN A 81 -13.78 16.98 -23.80
CA GLN A 81 -12.88 15.91 -23.36
C GLN A 81 -13.62 14.65 -22.89
N THR A 82 -14.80 14.78 -22.28
CA THR A 82 -15.64 13.63 -21.91
C THR A 82 -16.29 12.94 -23.11
N VAL A 83 -16.60 13.68 -24.17
CA VAL A 83 -17.27 13.16 -25.37
C VAL A 83 -16.28 12.65 -26.42
N THR A 84 -15.15 13.35 -26.61
CA THR A 84 -14.10 12.99 -27.58
C THR A 84 -13.02 12.14 -26.96
N GLY A 85 -13.37 11.36 -25.93
CA GLY A 85 -12.48 10.61 -25.04
C GLY A 85 -11.08 10.41 -25.62
N THR A 86 -10.08 11.04 -24.99
CA THR A 86 -8.70 10.63 -25.20
C THR A 86 -8.55 9.22 -24.66
N SER A 87 -8.94 8.24 -25.47
CA SER A 87 -8.45 6.88 -25.35
C SER A 87 -6.95 6.99 -25.53
N ALA A 88 -6.23 7.01 -24.41
CA ALA A 88 -4.86 6.51 -24.40
C ALA A 88 -4.89 5.15 -25.12
N PRO A 89 -3.91 4.84 -25.99
CA PRO A 89 -3.86 3.52 -26.61
C PRO A 89 -3.91 2.50 -25.48
N LYS A 90 -4.98 1.69 -25.46
CA LYS A 90 -5.00 0.47 -24.65
C LYS A 90 -3.75 -0.30 -25.09
N PRO A 91 -2.76 -0.56 -24.21
CA PRO A 91 -1.69 -1.46 -24.60
C PRO A 91 -2.37 -2.74 -25.08
N ALA A 92 -1.99 -3.18 -26.28
CA ALA A 92 -2.48 -4.43 -26.85
C ALA A 92 -2.33 -5.51 -25.77
N ASN A 93 -3.42 -6.25 -25.55
CA ASN A 93 -3.56 -7.27 -24.54
C ASN A 93 -2.24 -8.01 -24.25
N ALA A 94 -1.66 -7.76 -23.08
CA ALA A 94 -1.00 -8.85 -22.38
C ALA A 94 -2.15 -9.70 -21.84
N GLU A 95 -2.68 -10.62 -22.67
CA GLU A 95 -3.51 -11.73 -22.20
C GLU A 95 -2.61 -12.62 -21.35
N GLY A 96 -2.35 -12.15 -20.14
CA GLY A 96 -1.76 -12.91 -19.06
C GLY A 96 -2.87 -13.51 -18.19
N PRO A 97 -2.59 -14.62 -17.51
CA PRO A 97 -3.54 -15.30 -16.64
C PRO A 97 -3.84 -14.53 -15.34
N VAL A 98 -3.19 -13.38 -15.12
CA VAL A 98 -3.42 -12.49 -13.97
C VAL A 98 -4.37 -11.36 -14.40
N GLN A 99 -5.45 -11.20 -13.65
CA GLN A 99 -6.53 -10.26 -13.85
C GLN A 99 -6.09 -8.84 -13.50
N GLY A 100 -6.18 -7.97 -14.50
CA GLY A 100 -5.95 -6.53 -14.37
C GLY A 100 -4.53 -6.09 -14.70
N PRO A 101 -4.34 -4.85 -15.17
CA PRO A 101 -3.02 -4.32 -15.45
C PRO A 101 -2.23 -4.11 -14.14
N PRO A 102 -0.91 -4.34 -14.15
CA PRO A 102 -0.06 -4.05 -12.99
C PRO A 102 -0.06 -2.56 -12.68
N THR A 103 -0.12 -2.20 -11.40
CA THR A 103 0.04 -0.82 -10.93
C THR A 103 1.50 -0.60 -10.53
N ILE A 104 2.33 -0.23 -11.50
CA ILE A 104 3.76 -0.02 -11.33
C ILE A 104 4.02 1.33 -10.63
N GLU A 105 4.90 1.35 -9.63
CA GLU A 105 5.36 2.57 -8.93
C GLU A 105 4.29 3.39 -8.18
N ALA A 106 3.16 2.77 -7.81
CA ALA A 106 2.24 3.44 -6.89
C ALA A 106 2.92 3.62 -5.51
N PRO A 107 3.04 4.85 -4.99
CA PRO A 107 3.50 5.06 -3.63
C PRO A 107 2.45 4.47 -2.68
N GLY A 108 2.80 3.37 -2.04
CA GLY A 108 1.96 2.68 -1.06
C GLY A 108 2.76 2.40 0.20
N THR A 109 2.13 2.54 1.35
CA THR A 109 2.65 2.06 2.65
C THR A 109 1.85 0.86 3.17
N ALA A 110 0.85 0.41 2.40
CA ALA A 110 -0.01 -0.70 2.79
C ALA A 110 0.74 -2.01 2.60
N ILE A 111 0.66 -2.88 3.62
CA ILE A 111 1.13 -4.26 3.56
C ILE A 111 0.16 -5.04 2.65
N ILE A 112 0.70 -5.85 1.74
CA ILE A 112 -0.06 -6.62 0.74
C ILE A 112 0.28 -8.09 0.90
N GLY A 113 -0.71 -8.97 0.80
CA GLY A 113 -0.55 -10.44 0.92
C GLY A 113 -0.82 -10.98 2.33
N ALA A 114 -0.69 -10.14 3.36
CA ALA A 114 -1.15 -10.46 4.70
C ALA A 114 -2.67 -10.38 4.80
N PRO A 115 -3.32 -11.22 5.63
CA PRO A 115 -4.74 -11.09 5.86
C PRO A 115 -5.15 -9.73 6.43
N PRO A 116 -6.38 -9.25 6.16
CA PRO A 116 -6.87 -7.98 6.66
C PRO A 116 -6.86 -7.90 8.20
N LYS A 117 -6.49 -6.72 8.71
CA LYS A 117 -6.56 -6.43 10.15
C LYS A 117 -8.01 -6.37 10.63
N GLY A 118 -8.28 -6.90 11.82
CA GLY A 118 -9.58 -6.73 12.50
C GLY A 118 -10.61 -7.86 12.30
N LEU A 119 -10.24 -8.96 11.64
CA LEU A 119 -11.02 -10.19 11.63
C LEU A 119 -10.77 -10.95 12.95
N SER A 120 -11.30 -10.46 14.07
CA SER A 120 -11.02 -10.99 15.42
C SER A 120 -11.86 -12.22 15.82
N GLN A 121 -12.58 -12.83 14.88
CA GLN A 121 -13.39 -14.03 15.11
C GLN A 121 -13.06 -15.10 14.08
N PHE A 122 -11.91 -15.75 14.23
CA PHE A 122 -11.64 -17.00 13.51
C PHE A 122 -12.08 -18.18 14.35
N ASP A 123 -12.93 -19.02 13.74
CA ASP A 123 -13.24 -20.34 14.25
C ASP A 123 -11.95 -21.17 14.22
N VAL A 124 -11.59 -21.73 15.37
CA VAL A 124 -10.41 -22.59 15.61
C VAL A 124 -10.44 -23.88 14.79
N ASN A 125 -11.50 -24.10 14.01
CA ASN A 125 -11.78 -25.28 13.19
C ASN A 125 -11.61 -25.06 11.68
N LEU A 126 -10.80 -24.08 11.25
CA LEU A 126 -10.36 -24.00 9.85
C LEU A 126 -9.05 -24.79 9.70
N PRO A 127 -9.08 -26.07 9.27
CA PRO A 127 -7.86 -26.82 8.98
C PRO A 127 -7.08 -26.23 7.80
N THR A 128 -7.69 -25.35 7.00
CA THR A 128 -7.03 -24.67 5.90
C THR A 128 -6.16 -23.52 6.41
N GLY A 129 -4.97 -23.39 5.84
CA GLY A 129 -3.98 -22.41 6.24
C GLY A 129 -3.19 -22.73 7.51
N ILE A 130 -3.41 -23.85 8.20
CA ILE A 130 -2.49 -24.27 9.26
C ILE A 130 -1.09 -24.52 8.71
N LEU A 131 -0.07 -24.32 9.54
CA LEU A 131 1.28 -24.72 9.20
C LEU A 131 1.38 -26.26 9.24
N PRO A 132 1.72 -26.94 8.12
CA PRO A 132 1.90 -28.39 8.14
C PRO A 132 3.00 -28.80 9.13
N ASN A 133 2.97 -30.06 9.58
CA ASN A 133 4.09 -30.63 10.31
C ASN A 133 5.31 -30.76 9.37
N GLY A 134 6.52 -30.63 9.91
CA GLY A 134 7.75 -30.70 9.12
C GLY A 134 8.99 -30.42 9.95
N GLY A 135 10.10 -30.13 9.28
CA GLY A 135 11.38 -29.85 9.91
C GLY A 135 11.35 -28.68 10.90
N PRO A 136 12.36 -28.56 11.77
CA PRO A 136 12.53 -27.38 12.61
C PRO A 136 12.81 -26.14 11.75
N PHE A 137 12.50 -24.97 12.29
CA PHE A 137 12.80 -23.66 11.72
C PHE A 137 13.20 -22.72 12.87
N THR A 138 13.90 -21.63 12.56
CA THR A 138 14.21 -20.59 13.54
C THR A 138 12.96 -19.75 13.83
N GLU A 139 12.48 -19.77 15.08
CA GLU A 139 11.28 -19.01 15.46
C GLU A 139 11.54 -17.48 15.46
N THR A 140 12.71 -17.08 15.99
CA THR A 140 13.08 -15.68 16.20
C THR A 140 14.47 -15.41 15.64
N GLY A 141 14.57 -14.49 14.67
CA GLY A 141 15.83 -13.92 14.19
C GLY A 141 16.16 -12.59 14.86
N ALA A 142 17.20 -11.91 14.36
CA ALA A 142 17.71 -10.67 14.93
C ALA A 142 17.02 -9.39 14.42
N ARG A 143 16.08 -9.50 13.47
CA ARG A 143 15.46 -8.36 12.76
C ARG A 143 16.48 -7.48 12.02
N THR A 144 17.62 -8.05 11.69
CA THR A 144 18.61 -7.48 10.77
C THR A 144 18.85 -8.50 9.67
N TRP A 145 19.19 -8.03 8.47
CA TRP A 145 19.41 -8.90 7.33
C TRP A 145 20.76 -8.64 6.71
N HIS A 146 21.41 -9.71 6.27
CA HIS A 146 22.56 -9.63 5.38
C HIS A 146 22.11 -9.95 3.95
N VAL A 147 22.73 -9.28 2.99
CA VAL A 147 22.58 -9.59 1.56
C VAL A 147 23.33 -10.88 1.29
N VAL A 148 22.68 -11.84 0.64
CA VAL A 148 23.35 -13.04 0.14
C VAL A 148 24.21 -12.62 -1.06
N PRO A 149 25.54 -12.78 -1.00
CA PRO A 149 26.43 -12.27 -2.04
C PRO A 149 26.06 -12.78 -3.44
N GLY A 150 26.24 -11.93 -4.45
CA GLY A 150 26.08 -12.30 -5.84
C GLY A 150 25.05 -11.47 -6.59
N ALA A 151 25.36 -11.24 -7.87
CA ALA A 151 24.51 -10.57 -8.84
C ALA A 151 24.15 -11.52 -9.98
N ALA A 152 23.02 -11.27 -10.64
CA ALA A 152 22.58 -12.02 -11.82
C ALA A 152 22.26 -11.04 -12.95
N PRO A 153 22.58 -11.40 -14.21
CA PRO A 153 22.25 -10.56 -15.36
C PRO A 153 20.73 -10.35 -15.47
N LYS A 154 20.34 -9.25 -16.12
CA LYS A 154 18.94 -8.96 -16.42
C LYS A 154 18.27 -10.14 -17.13
N VAL A 155 17.15 -10.60 -16.59
CA VAL A 155 16.26 -11.61 -17.20
C VAL A 155 14.91 -10.98 -17.55
N GLY A 156 14.34 -11.35 -18.71
CA GLY A 156 13.17 -10.69 -19.28
C GLY A 156 13.50 -9.48 -20.16
N ALA A 157 12.51 -8.99 -20.92
CA ALA A 157 12.69 -7.87 -21.82
C ALA A 157 12.77 -6.54 -21.06
N GLY A 158 11.79 -6.30 -20.16
CA GLY A 158 11.71 -5.10 -19.34
C GLY A 158 11.29 -3.88 -20.15
N ASP A 159 10.37 -4.06 -21.11
CA ASP A 159 9.88 -2.99 -22.00
C ASP A 159 9.25 -1.84 -21.20
N THR A 160 8.69 -2.12 -20.03
CA THR A 160 8.13 -1.12 -19.11
C THR A 160 9.07 -0.85 -17.94
N LYS A 161 9.51 -1.91 -17.22
CA LYS A 161 10.35 -1.76 -16.03
C LYS A 161 11.30 -2.94 -15.84
N THR A 162 12.54 -2.62 -15.48
CA THR A 162 13.50 -3.57 -14.92
C THR A 162 13.54 -3.37 -13.41
N PHE A 163 13.15 -4.40 -12.65
CA PHE A 163 13.19 -4.39 -11.19
C PHE A 163 14.54 -4.87 -10.71
N ARG A 164 15.25 -4.00 -9.98
CA ARG A 164 16.48 -4.35 -9.27
C ARG A 164 16.13 -4.90 -7.90
N TYR A 165 16.62 -6.08 -7.55
CA TYR A 165 16.32 -6.69 -6.25
C TYR A 165 17.55 -7.30 -5.60
N THR A 166 17.56 -7.31 -4.27
CA THR A 166 18.52 -8.10 -3.48
C THR A 166 17.84 -9.36 -2.97
N VAL A 167 18.64 -10.38 -2.66
CA VAL A 167 18.21 -11.51 -1.83
C VAL A 167 18.88 -11.39 -0.48
N GLU A 168 18.10 -11.48 0.59
CA GLU A 168 18.56 -11.25 1.95
C GLU A 168 18.09 -12.38 2.87
N VAL A 169 18.87 -12.67 3.91
CA VAL A 169 18.51 -13.63 4.96
C VAL A 169 18.62 -12.90 6.29
N GLU A 170 17.61 -13.10 7.14
CA GLU A 170 17.62 -12.53 8.49
C GLU A 170 18.73 -13.17 9.32
N ASP A 171 19.50 -12.34 10.02
CA ASP A 171 20.56 -12.81 10.90
C ASP A 171 19.98 -13.71 12.01
N GLY A 172 20.56 -14.91 12.14
CA GLY A 172 20.11 -15.94 13.09
C GLY A 172 19.20 -17.02 12.51
N VAL A 173 18.68 -16.85 11.28
CA VAL A 173 17.97 -17.93 10.57
C VAL A 173 18.93 -19.07 10.22
N ASP A 174 18.56 -20.32 10.54
CA ASP A 174 19.36 -21.49 10.18
C ASP A 174 18.97 -22.02 8.80
N THR A 175 19.80 -21.71 7.81
CA THR A 175 19.58 -22.10 6.41
C THR A 175 20.17 -23.45 6.02
N ALA A 176 20.85 -24.15 6.95
CA ALA A 176 21.61 -25.35 6.63
C ALA A 176 20.73 -26.48 6.04
N SER A 177 19.48 -26.60 6.52
CA SER A 177 18.57 -27.68 6.13
C SER A 177 18.03 -27.59 4.69
N PHE A 178 18.20 -26.45 4.02
CA PHE A 178 17.72 -26.24 2.64
C PHE A 178 18.77 -25.64 1.69
N GLY A 179 20.05 -25.87 2.00
CA GLY A 179 21.17 -25.56 1.09
C GLY A 179 21.89 -24.24 1.37
N GLY A 180 21.74 -23.71 2.59
CA GLY A 180 22.35 -22.44 2.98
C GLY A 180 21.69 -21.23 2.31
N ASP A 181 22.25 -20.06 2.56
CA ASP A 181 21.77 -18.79 2.00
C ASP A 181 21.80 -18.80 0.46
N GLU A 182 22.82 -19.44 -0.12
CA GLU A 182 22.94 -19.65 -1.57
C GLU A 182 21.82 -20.56 -2.12
N GLY A 183 21.38 -21.56 -1.36
CA GLY A 183 20.25 -22.40 -1.73
C GLY A 183 18.96 -21.59 -1.86
N PHE A 184 18.71 -20.69 -0.90
CA PHE A 184 17.59 -19.75 -0.95
C PHE A 184 17.72 -18.78 -2.14
N ALA A 185 18.88 -18.12 -2.27
CA ALA A 185 19.08 -17.10 -3.29
C ALA A 185 19.04 -17.65 -4.72
N ARG A 186 19.53 -18.88 -4.92
CA ARG A 186 19.38 -19.58 -6.18
C ARG A 186 17.93 -19.90 -6.49
N MET A 187 17.15 -20.40 -5.53
CA MET A 187 15.72 -20.67 -5.74
C MET A 187 14.95 -19.40 -6.14
N VAL A 188 15.23 -18.26 -5.50
CA VAL A 188 14.63 -16.96 -5.88
C VAL A 188 15.01 -16.60 -7.32
N SER A 189 16.31 -16.62 -7.63
CA SER A 189 16.82 -16.18 -8.93
C SER A 189 16.32 -17.07 -10.08
N GLU A 190 16.35 -18.40 -9.90
CA GLU A 190 15.89 -19.37 -10.90
C GLU A 190 14.36 -19.33 -11.08
N THR A 191 13.60 -19.06 -10.01
CA THR A 191 12.14 -18.89 -10.11
C THR A 191 11.80 -17.67 -10.96
N LEU A 192 12.40 -16.50 -10.68
CA LEU A 192 12.11 -15.27 -11.42
C LEU A 192 12.62 -15.30 -12.87
N ALA A 193 13.72 -15.99 -13.12
CA ALA A 193 14.26 -16.18 -14.47
C ALA A 193 13.47 -17.22 -15.30
N ASN A 194 12.58 -17.99 -14.69
CA ASN A 194 11.85 -19.05 -15.38
C ASN A 194 10.88 -18.44 -16.43
N PRO A 195 10.79 -18.98 -17.66
CA PRO A 195 9.83 -18.52 -18.67
C PRO A 195 8.35 -18.66 -18.27
N LYS A 196 8.05 -19.43 -17.21
CA LYS A 196 6.72 -19.56 -16.60
C LYS A 196 6.45 -18.47 -15.55
N SER A 197 7.47 -17.73 -15.14
CA SER A 197 7.39 -16.63 -14.18
C SER A 197 7.02 -15.30 -14.88
N TRP A 198 7.11 -14.20 -14.14
CA TRP A 198 6.72 -12.86 -14.55
C TRP A 198 7.46 -12.34 -15.79
N THR A 199 8.65 -12.86 -16.09
CA THR A 199 9.44 -12.52 -17.28
C THR A 199 8.81 -12.98 -18.59
N HIS A 200 7.78 -13.84 -18.55
CA HIS A 200 6.95 -14.15 -19.71
C HIS A 200 6.27 -12.89 -20.28
N ASN A 201 5.85 -11.98 -19.39
CA ASN A 201 5.34 -10.68 -19.80
C ASN A 201 6.52 -9.77 -20.11
N THR A 202 6.62 -9.31 -21.36
CA THR A 202 7.74 -8.48 -21.83
C THR A 202 7.84 -7.13 -21.12
N GLN A 203 6.77 -6.68 -20.46
CA GLN A 203 6.77 -5.47 -19.63
C GLN A 203 7.80 -5.53 -18.49
N PHE A 204 8.11 -6.73 -18.00
CA PHE A 204 8.94 -6.92 -16.81
C PHE A 204 10.30 -7.52 -17.13
N ALA A 205 11.30 -7.04 -16.41
CA ALA A 205 12.59 -7.70 -16.27
C ALA A 205 13.04 -7.65 -14.80
N PHE A 206 13.92 -8.57 -14.43
CA PHE A 206 14.51 -8.62 -13.09
C PHE A 206 16.02 -8.64 -13.19
N GLU A 207 16.68 -7.92 -12.29
CA GLU A 207 18.13 -7.87 -12.15
C GLU A 207 18.47 -8.05 -10.67
N ARG A 208 19.13 -9.17 -10.33
CA ARG A 208 19.64 -9.37 -8.97
C ARG A 208 20.89 -8.54 -8.81
N VAL A 209 20.90 -7.68 -7.82
CA VAL A 209 22.03 -6.80 -7.50
C VAL A 209 22.59 -7.10 -6.12
N ASP A 210 23.86 -6.76 -5.93
CA ASP A 210 24.52 -6.83 -4.63
C ASP A 210 24.48 -5.45 -3.94
N SER A 211 24.94 -5.42 -2.69
CA SER A 211 25.03 -4.25 -1.80
C SER A 211 25.85 -3.08 -2.36
N ASP A 212 26.79 -3.34 -3.27
CA ASP A 212 27.69 -2.35 -3.87
C ASP A 212 27.20 -1.78 -5.22
N ALA A 213 26.07 -2.27 -5.74
CA ALA A 213 25.60 -2.00 -7.10
C ALA A 213 25.08 -0.57 -7.37
N GLY A 214 25.30 0.39 -6.46
CA GLY A 214 24.92 1.80 -6.65
C GLY A 214 23.41 2.06 -6.59
N GLY A 215 22.93 2.48 -5.42
CA GLY A 215 21.54 2.86 -5.16
C GLY A 215 20.68 1.74 -4.55
N PRO A 216 19.54 2.08 -3.92
CA PRO A 216 18.66 1.10 -3.30
C PRO A 216 18.01 0.19 -4.36
N PRO A 217 17.78 -1.09 -4.07
CA PRO A 217 16.95 -1.95 -4.91
C PRO A 217 15.48 -1.49 -4.87
N ASP A 218 14.71 -1.84 -5.90
CA ASP A 218 13.26 -1.63 -5.94
C ASP A 218 12.56 -2.41 -4.82
N PHE A 219 13.03 -3.62 -4.50
CA PHE A 219 12.58 -4.42 -3.35
C PHE A 219 13.64 -5.45 -2.91
N ARG A 220 13.43 -6.03 -1.72
CA ARG A 220 14.33 -7.03 -1.10
C ARG A 220 13.57 -8.33 -0.86
N VAL A 221 14.02 -9.44 -1.45
CA VAL A 221 13.43 -10.77 -1.19
C VAL A 221 14.12 -11.39 0.01
N SER A 222 13.39 -11.55 1.11
CA SER A 222 13.99 -11.70 2.44
C SER A 222 13.48 -12.93 3.16
N LEU A 223 14.33 -13.94 3.37
CA LEU A 223 14.01 -15.06 4.23
C LEU A 223 14.05 -14.60 5.69
N THR A 224 12.92 -14.75 6.37
CA THR A 224 12.68 -14.07 7.66
C THR A 224 11.96 -15.01 8.63
N SER A 225 12.36 -14.97 9.89
CA SER A 225 11.78 -15.76 10.97
C SER A 225 10.30 -15.39 11.19
N PRO A 226 9.45 -16.32 11.62
CA PRO A 226 8.03 -16.07 11.90
C PRO A 226 7.77 -14.84 12.77
N MET A 227 8.50 -14.68 13.87
CA MET A 227 8.28 -13.56 14.78
C MET A 227 8.54 -12.21 14.12
N THR A 228 9.59 -12.09 13.31
CA THR A 228 9.88 -10.86 12.57
C THR A 228 8.87 -10.62 11.44
N VAL A 229 8.39 -11.68 10.78
CA VAL A 229 7.33 -11.56 9.77
C VAL A 229 6.02 -11.05 10.38
N ARG A 230 5.65 -11.48 11.59
CA ARG A 230 4.46 -10.97 12.30
C ARG A 230 4.52 -9.46 12.53
N ASP A 231 5.70 -8.93 12.84
CA ASP A 231 5.92 -7.50 13.00
C ASP A 231 5.82 -6.75 11.65
N GLY A 232 6.38 -7.33 10.58
CA GLY A 232 6.44 -6.72 9.25
C GLY A 232 5.15 -6.84 8.43
N CYS A 233 4.37 -7.90 8.65
CA CYS A 233 3.19 -8.25 7.87
C CYS A 233 1.88 -8.13 8.69
N GLY A 234 1.97 -8.11 10.02
CA GLY A 234 0.82 -8.26 10.90
C GLY A 234 0.54 -9.74 11.21
N TYR A 235 -0.28 -9.97 12.25
CA TYR A 235 -0.65 -11.30 12.74
C TYR A 235 -2.05 -11.33 13.33
N ASP A 236 -2.96 -10.53 12.76
CA ASP A 236 -4.36 -10.50 13.20
C ASP A 236 -5.04 -11.86 13.00
N ILE A 237 -4.63 -12.58 11.95
CA ILE A 237 -4.91 -14.01 11.80
C ILE A 237 -3.69 -14.78 12.28
N PRO A 238 -3.82 -15.67 13.29
CA PRO A 238 -2.70 -16.38 13.88
C PRO A 238 -2.21 -17.54 13.00
N LEU A 239 -1.90 -17.24 11.74
CA LEU A 239 -1.37 -18.15 10.74
C LEU A 239 -0.07 -17.60 10.18
N GLU A 240 0.91 -18.48 10.04
CA GLU A 240 2.16 -18.12 9.37
C GLU A 240 1.90 -17.78 7.91
N SER A 241 2.31 -16.59 7.50
CA SER A 241 2.13 -16.07 6.14
C SER A 241 3.35 -15.28 5.71
N SER A 242 3.48 -15.10 4.40
CA SER A 242 4.44 -14.19 3.78
C SER A 242 3.68 -12.94 3.32
N CYS A 243 4.40 -11.86 3.02
CA CYS A 243 3.77 -10.65 2.51
C CYS A 243 4.77 -9.77 1.77
N TYR A 244 4.26 -8.78 1.05
CA TYR A 244 5.02 -7.62 0.61
C TYR A 244 4.70 -6.40 1.49
N ASN A 245 5.73 -5.81 2.11
CA ASN A 245 5.64 -4.55 2.82
C ASN A 245 6.48 -3.48 2.09
N PRO A 246 5.84 -2.50 1.42
CA PRO A 246 6.55 -1.48 0.66
C PRO A 246 7.30 -0.45 1.53
N ALA A 247 7.04 -0.41 2.84
CA ALA A 247 7.49 0.67 3.72
C ALA A 247 8.17 0.20 5.02
N PHE A 248 8.65 -1.04 5.08
CA PHE A 248 9.23 -1.59 6.30
C PHE A 248 10.49 -0.83 6.76
N ASP A 249 10.66 -0.65 8.08
CA ASP A 249 11.79 -0.01 8.76
C ASP A 249 12.44 1.16 7.98
N GLY A 250 11.64 2.18 7.68
CA GLY A 250 12.11 3.41 7.03
C GLY A 250 12.08 3.37 5.50
N ASN A 251 10.96 2.92 4.93
CA ASN A 251 10.74 2.85 3.47
C ASN A 251 11.71 1.91 2.74
N GLN A 252 11.97 0.74 3.29
CA GLN A 252 12.63 -0.35 2.59
C GLN A 252 11.59 -1.35 2.08
N PRO A 253 11.26 -1.35 0.77
CA PRO A 253 10.31 -2.31 0.24
C PRO A 253 10.86 -3.73 0.40
N ARG A 254 10.07 -4.60 1.04
CA ARG A 254 10.51 -5.93 1.44
C ARG A 254 9.44 -6.96 1.13
N VAL A 255 9.84 -7.97 0.38
CA VAL A 255 9.11 -9.22 0.17
C VAL A 255 9.55 -10.17 1.27
N PHE A 256 8.73 -10.30 2.30
CA PHE A 256 8.97 -11.19 3.43
C PHE A 256 8.61 -12.62 3.04
N ILE A 257 9.58 -13.51 3.07
CA ILE A 257 9.41 -14.95 2.93
C ILE A 257 9.51 -15.58 4.32
N ASN A 258 8.40 -16.10 4.81
CA ASN A 258 8.33 -16.71 6.14
C ASN A 258 9.06 -18.06 6.17
N GLU A 259 10.07 -18.18 7.02
CA GLU A 259 10.92 -19.37 7.13
C GLU A 259 10.13 -20.63 7.51
N ALA A 260 9.14 -20.52 8.40
CA ALA A 260 8.33 -21.68 8.79
C ALA A 260 7.59 -22.26 7.58
N ARG A 261 7.05 -21.39 6.73
CA ARG A 261 6.44 -21.77 5.45
C ARG A 261 7.47 -22.26 4.44
N TRP A 262 8.64 -21.66 4.40
CA TRP A 262 9.74 -22.11 3.55
C TRP A 262 10.16 -23.55 3.85
N VAL A 263 10.15 -23.94 5.13
CA VAL A 263 10.52 -25.29 5.58
C VAL A 263 9.37 -26.29 5.44
N ARG A 264 8.15 -25.90 5.83
CA ARG A 264 7.03 -26.86 5.99
C ARG A 264 5.94 -26.77 4.91
N GLY A 265 5.96 -25.71 4.12
CA GLY A 265 5.05 -25.51 3.00
C GLY A 265 3.63 -25.13 3.41
N ALA A 266 2.68 -25.51 2.56
CA ALA A 266 1.26 -25.33 2.77
C ALA A 266 0.48 -26.61 2.43
N VAL A 267 -0.62 -26.82 3.14
CA VAL A 267 -1.49 -28.00 2.98
C VAL A 267 -1.92 -28.23 1.52
N PRO A 268 -2.31 -27.21 0.72
CA PRO A 268 -2.74 -27.42 -0.66
C PRO A 268 -1.68 -28.02 -1.59
N PHE A 269 -0.40 -27.91 -1.25
CA PHE A 269 0.72 -28.44 -2.03
C PHE A 269 1.08 -29.89 -1.67
N GLN A 270 0.42 -30.48 -0.66
CA GLN A 270 0.49 -31.92 -0.35
C GLN A 270 1.94 -32.45 -0.15
N GLY A 271 2.82 -31.61 0.41
CA GLY A 271 4.22 -31.97 0.64
C GLY A 271 5.18 -31.66 -0.52
N ASP A 272 4.69 -31.16 -1.65
CA ASP A 272 5.54 -30.63 -2.73
C ASP A 272 6.10 -29.25 -2.33
N ILE A 273 7.14 -29.29 -1.50
CA ILE A 273 7.80 -28.09 -0.98
C ILE A 273 8.49 -27.29 -2.10
N GLY A 274 8.92 -27.95 -3.18
CA GLY A 274 9.57 -27.29 -4.31
C GLY A 274 8.61 -26.37 -5.04
N SER A 275 7.44 -26.91 -5.41
CA SER A 275 6.37 -26.12 -6.03
C SER A 275 5.88 -25.03 -5.08
N TYR A 276 5.72 -25.31 -3.78
CA TYR A 276 5.29 -24.29 -2.83
C TYR A 276 6.26 -23.10 -2.75
N ARG A 277 7.57 -23.35 -2.75
CA ARG A 277 8.58 -22.27 -2.71
C ARG A 277 8.53 -21.40 -3.97
N GLN A 278 8.35 -22.02 -5.14
CA GLN A 278 8.19 -21.30 -6.41
C GLN A 278 6.91 -20.45 -6.42
N TYR A 279 5.79 -21.03 -5.96
CA TYR A 279 4.53 -20.32 -5.75
C TYR A 279 4.75 -19.10 -4.87
N LEU A 280 5.33 -19.29 -3.68
CA LEU A 280 5.48 -18.27 -2.67
C LEU A 280 6.33 -17.10 -3.20
N ILE A 281 7.44 -17.39 -3.87
CA ILE A 281 8.26 -16.35 -4.50
C ILE A 281 7.46 -15.58 -5.54
N ASN A 282 6.78 -16.28 -6.47
CA ASN A 282 6.04 -15.62 -7.53
C ASN A 282 4.86 -14.79 -6.98
N HIS A 283 4.14 -15.29 -5.99
CA HIS A 283 3.01 -14.63 -5.37
C HIS A 283 3.42 -13.32 -4.70
N GLU A 284 4.41 -13.37 -3.79
CA GLU A 284 4.81 -12.20 -3.02
C GLU A 284 5.56 -11.17 -3.89
N VAL A 285 6.34 -11.62 -4.88
CA VAL A 285 6.92 -10.72 -5.89
C VAL A 285 5.83 -10.13 -6.78
N GLY A 286 4.75 -10.86 -7.06
CA GLY A 286 3.57 -10.35 -7.77
C GLY A 286 3.00 -9.10 -7.10
N HIS A 287 2.90 -9.11 -5.77
CA HIS A 287 2.53 -7.92 -5.01
C HIS A 287 3.55 -6.77 -5.17
N ALA A 288 4.85 -7.08 -5.11
CA ALA A 288 5.91 -6.09 -5.25
C ALA A 288 5.94 -5.40 -6.63
N ILE A 289 5.57 -6.11 -7.70
CA ILE A 289 5.58 -5.58 -9.07
C ILE A 289 4.24 -4.96 -9.50
N GLY A 290 3.26 -4.88 -8.58
CA GLY A 290 2.05 -4.12 -8.79
C GLY A 290 0.77 -4.94 -9.01
N TYR A 291 0.72 -6.19 -8.56
CA TYR A 291 -0.54 -6.98 -8.47
C TYR A 291 -1.03 -7.02 -7.01
N PRO A 292 -1.77 -6.00 -6.53
CA PRO A 292 -2.06 -5.86 -5.10
C PRO A 292 -3.20 -6.74 -4.58
N LYS A 293 -3.98 -7.38 -5.46
CA LYS A 293 -5.19 -8.12 -5.08
C LYS A 293 -4.98 -9.61 -5.25
N HIS A 294 -5.56 -10.38 -4.34
CA HIS A 294 -5.69 -11.81 -4.56
C HIS A 294 -6.73 -12.10 -5.63
N GLU A 295 -6.57 -13.26 -6.27
CA GLU A 295 -7.48 -13.75 -7.30
C GLU A 295 -8.20 -15.01 -6.83
N PRO A 296 -9.53 -15.11 -7.03
CA PRO A 296 -10.26 -16.33 -6.70
C PRO A 296 -10.00 -17.43 -7.72
N CYS A 297 -10.29 -18.67 -7.34
CA CYS A 297 -10.35 -19.78 -8.28
C CYS A 297 -11.42 -19.50 -9.36
N PRO A 298 -11.06 -19.52 -10.67
CA PRO A 298 -11.99 -19.17 -11.73
C PRO A 298 -13.05 -20.27 -11.97
N GLU A 299 -12.64 -21.54 -11.87
CA GLU A 299 -13.49 -22.70 -12.12
C GLU A 299 -12.96 -23.97 -11.42
N ASN A 300 -13.85 -24.93 -11.18
CA ASN A 300 -13.48 -26.19 -10.52
C ASN A 300 -12.43 -26.98 -11.30
N GLY A 301 -11.35 -27.36 -10.62
CA GLY A 301 -10.27 -28.17 -11.17
C GLY A 301 -9.27 -27.43 -12.07
N ALA A 302 -9.48 -26.14 -12.34
CA ALA A 302 -8.48 -25.31 -12.99
C ALA A 302 -7.20 -25.20 -12.14
N LEU A 303 -6.10 -24.78 -12.77
CA LEU A 303 -4.94 -24.32 -12.02
C LEU A 303 -5.31 -23.01 -11.31
N ALA A 304 -4.94 -22.91 -10.04
CA ALA A 304 -5.11 -21.68 -9.27
C ALA A 304 -4.32 -20.54 -9.94
N PRO A 305 -4.89 -19.33 -10.07
CA PRO A 305 -4.09 -18.16 -10.41
C PRO A 305 -2.95 -17.99 -9.40
N VAL A 306 -1.78 -17.51 -9.82
CA VAL A 306 -0.64 -17.39 -8.90
C VAL A 306 -0.92 -16.38 -7.77
N MET A 307 -1.77 -15.38 -8.04
CA MET A 307 -2.19 -14.41 -7.03
C MET A 307 -3.36 -14.92 -6.16
N MET A 308 -3.84 -16.15 -6.33
CA MET A 308 -4.67 -16.79 -5.31
C MET A 308 -3.83 -17.05 -4.05
N GLN A 309 -4.36 -16.82 -2.85
CA GLN A 309 -3.63 -17.07 -1.59
C GLN A 309 -3.60 -18.57 -1.24
N GLN A 310 -2.86 -19.35 -2.04
CA GLN A 310 -2.73 -20.80 -1.95
C GLN A 310 -1.97 -21.28 -0.71
N THR A 311 -1.30 -20.39 0.05
CA THR A 311 -0.77 -20.74 1.38
C THR A 311 -1.89 -21.12 2.34
N PHE A 312 -3.07 -20.48 2.19
CA PHE A 312 -4.23 -20.76 3.04
C PHE A 312 -5.15 -21.79 2.42
N SER A 313 -5.58 -21.57 1.17
CA SER A 313 -6.50 -22.49 0.51
C SER A 313 -6.48 -22.34 -1.00
N THR A 314 -6.83 -23.43 -1.71
CA THR A 314 -7.22 -23.40 -3.13
C THR A 314 -8.74 -23.50 -3.32
N ASP A 315 -9.49 -23.38 -2.24
CA ASP A 315 -10.96 -23.37 -2.20
C ASP A 315 -11.47 -21.95 -1.91
N ASN A 316 -12.43 -21.46 -2.71
CA ASN A 316 -12.95 -20.11 -2.59
C ASN A 316 -13.81 -19.89 -1.33
N ASP A 317 -14.50 -20.91 -0.83
CA ASP A 317 -15.32 -20.77 0.39
C ASP A 317 -14.43 -20.61 1.62
N ASP A 318 -13.28 -21.29 1.64
CA ASP A 318 -12.27 -21.12 2.67
C ASP A 318 -11.47 -19.83 2.49
N ALA A 319 -11.03 -19.52 1.27
CA ALA A 319 -10.27 -18.31 0.98
C ALA A 319 -11.07 -17.03 1.31
N ALA A 320 -12.38 -17.00 1.07
CA ALA A 320 -13.25 -15.89 1.43
C ALA A 320 -13.31 -15.60 2.95
N LYS A 321 -12.94 -16.56 3.81
CA LYS A 321 -12.85 -16.32 5.26
C LYS A 321 -11.62 -15.50 5.62
N PHE A 322 -10.55 -15.61 4.83
CA PHE A 322 -9.29 -14.89 5.03
C PHE A 322 -9.23 -13.58 4.23
N ASP A 323 -9.86 -13.54 3.06
CA ASP A 323 -9.93 -12.36 2.18
C ASP A 323 -11.33 -12.20 1.56
N PRO A 324 -12.32 -11.78 2.36
CA PRO A 324 -13.69 -11.58 1.89
C PRO A 324 -13.82 -10.40 0.91
N GLU A 325 -12.81 -9.53 0.82
CA GLU A 325 -12.84 -8.37 -0.09
C GLU A 325 -12.51 -8.78 -1.53
N SER A 326 -11.60 -9.73 -1.70
CA SER A 326 -11.16 -10.22 -3.02
C SER A 326 -11.84 -11.51 -3.46
N VAL A 327 -12.27 -12.36 -2.51
CA VAL A 327 -12.77 -13.72 -2.80
C VAL A 327 -14.22 -13.89 -2.32
N LYS A 328 -15.07 -14.48 -3.17
CA LYS A 328 -16.45 -14.83 -2.85
C LYS A 328 -16.58 -16.33 -2.61
N PRO A 329 -17.38 -16.77 -1.61
CA PRO A 329 -17.66 -18.19 -1.40
C PRO A 329 -18.64 -18.71 -2.46
N ASP A 330 -18.11 -19.17 -3.59
CA ASP A 330 -18.87 -19.67 -4.74
C ASP A 330 -18.70 -21.18 -4.98
N GLY A 331 -18.15 -21.92 -4.01
CA GLY A 331 -17.97 -23.36 -4.05
C GLY A 331 -16.97 -23.86 -5.08
N ARG A 332 -16.05 -23.00 -5.55
CA ARG A 332 -15.01 -23.36 -6.52
C ARG A 332 -13.71 -23.74 -5.84
N THR A 333 -13.13 -24.84 -6.30
CA THR A 333 -11.85 -25.35 -5.83
C THR A 333 -10.88 -25.57 -7.00
N CYS A 334 -9.68 -25.02 -6.89
CA CYS A 334 -8.61 -25.14 -7.87
C CYS A 334 -7.55 -26.16 -7.43
N ARG A 335 -6.74 -26.61 -8.40
CA ARG A 335 -5.47 -27.30 -8.16
C ARG A 335 -4.38 -26.28 -7.90
N PHE A 336 -3.42 -26.60 -7.04
CA PHE A 336 -2.29 -25.69 -6.77
C PHE A 336 -1.51 -25.40 -8.06
N ASN A 337 -0.90 -24.22 -8.13
CA ASN A 337 -0.09 -23.79 -9.27
C ASN A 337 0.96 -22.77 -8.82
N PRO A 338 2.25 -23.04 -9.07
CA PRO A 338 3.31 -22.13 -8.66
C PRO A 338 3.69 -21.05 -9.65
N TRP A 339 3.10 -21.04 -10.85
CA TRP A 339 3.54 -20.18 -11.94
C TRP A 339 2.46 -19.18 -12.36
N PRO A 340 2.81 -17.89 -12.57
CA PRO A 340 1.90 -16.97 -13.25
C PRO A 340 1.56 -17.51 -14.63
N TYR A 341 2.52 -17.93 -15.45
CA TYR A 341 2.30 -18.43 -16.82
C TYR A 341 2.60 -19.93 -16.92
N PRO A 342 1.66 -20.83 -16.56
CA PRO A 342 1.86 -22.27 -16.61
C PRO A 342 1.82 -22.77 -18.07
N ILE A 343 2.89 -22.49 -18.84
CA ILE A 343 3.08 -23.03 -20.18
C ILE A 343 3.45 -24.52 -20.12
N ALA A 344 2.88 -25.29 -21.05
CA ALA A 344 3.03 -26.75 -21.19
C ALA A 344 4.37 -27.15 -21.81
#